data_AF-A0A0B5F839-F1
#
_entry.id   AF-A0A0B5F839-F1
#
_cell.length_a   1.000
_cell.length_b   1.000
_cell.length_c   1.000
_cell.angle_alpha   90.00
_cell.angle_beta   90.00
_cell.angle_gamma   90.00
#
_symmetry.space_group_name_H-M   'P 1'
#
loop_
_entity.id
_entity.type
_entity.pdbx_description
1 polymer ?
#
loop_
_entity_poly.entity_id
_entity_poly.type
_entity_poly.pdbx_seq_one_letter_code
_entity_poly.pdbx_strand_id
1 'polypeptide(L)' 'MDEVTARAARERAGARGMSVNKYIEELVRQDVGEAGQTFVQAAADFMKQYESVFAEEFGPEREGRR' A
#
# COMPACT_ATOMS: atom_id res chain seq x y z
N MET A 1 -5.24 -9.40 -15.41
CA MET A 1 -4.28 -8.49 -16.07
C MET A 1 -4.60 -8.51 -17.54
N ASP A 2 -4.99 -7.37 -18.10
CA ASP A 2 -5.43 -7.26 -19.48
C ASP A 2 -4.22 -7.38 -20.43
N GLU A 3 -4.34 -8.09 -21.56
CA GLU A 3 -3.24 -8.30 -22.52
C GLU A 3 -2.72 -6.97 -23.10
N VAL A 4 -3.61 -5.98 -23.20
CA VAL A 4 -3.29 -4.62 -23.61
C VAL A 4 -2.35 -3.95 -22.61
N THR A 5 -2.58 -4.13 -21.31
CA THR A 5 -1.72 -3.61 -20.24
C THR A 5 -0.35 -4.27 -20.25
N ALA A 6 -0.31 -5.59 -20.47
CA ALA A 6 0.96 -6.34 -20.56
C ALA A 6 1.80 -5.92 -21.78
N ARG A 7 1.15 -5.64 -22.91
CA ARG A 7 1.82 -5.13 -24.12
C ARG A 7 2.38 -3.72 -23.92
N ALA A 8 1.59 -2.82 -23.34
CA ALA A 8 2.04 -1.46 -23.04
C ALA A 8 3.23 -1.45 -22.07
N ALA A 9 3.23 -2.32 -21.06
CA ALA A 9 4.36 -2.48 -20.15
C ALA A 9 5.62 -2.99 -20.87
N ARG A 10 5.47 -3.93 -21.81
CA ARG A 10 6.58 -4.45 -22.63
C ARG A 10 7.21 -3.39 -23.51
N GLU A 11 6.41 -2.62 -24.23
CA GLU A 11 6.89 -1.57 -25.12
C GLU A 11 7.64 -0.47 -24.34
N ARG A 12 7.09 -0.04 -23.18
CA ARG A 12 7.75 0.96 -22.32
C ARG A 12 9.00 0.45 -21.62
N ALA A 13 9.02 -0.81 -21.19
CA ALA A 13 10.20 -1.43 -20.61
C ALA A 13 11.33 -1.53 -21.65
N GLY A 14 11.01 -1.97 -22.87
CA GLY A 14 11.95 -2.04 -23.98
C GLY A 14 12.55 -0.67 -24.35
N ALA A 15 11.72 0.37 -24.40
CA ALA A 15 12.17 1.75 -24.66
C ALA A 15 13.15 2.28 -23.59
N ARG A 16 13.11 1.75 -22.37
CA ARG A 16 14.00 2.11 -21.26
C ARG A 16 15.19 1.14 -21.11
N GLY A 17 15.31 0.12 -21.98
CA GLY A 17 16.34 -0.92 -21.86
C GLY A 17 16.17 -1.79 -20.61
N MET A 18 14.95 -1.87 -20.06
CA MET A 18 14.64 -2.61 -18.84
C MET A 18 13.87 -3.89 -19.19
N SER A 19 14.04 -4.93 -18.39
CA SER A 19 13.15 -6.08 -18.47
C SER A 19 11.74 -5.68 -17.99
N VAL A 20 10.73 -6.35 -18.52
CA VAL A 20 9.32 -6.12 -18.16
C VAL A 20 9.10 -6.27 -16.66
N ASN A 21 9.69 -7.30 -16.05
CA ASN A 21 9.59 -7.53 -14.60
C ASN A 21 10.21 -6.38 -13.80
N LYS A 22 11.39 -5.88 -14.20
CA LYS A 22 12.04 -4.76 -13.50
C LYS A 22 11.26 -3.45 -13.68
N TYR A 23 10.61 -3.26 -14.83
CA TYR A 23 9.74 -2.11 -15.08
C TYR A 23 8.46 -2.18 -14.24
N ILE A 24 7.86 -3.36 -14.08
CA ILE A 24 6.71 -3.57 -13.18
C ILE A 24 7.11 -3.32 -11.73
N GLU A 25 8.27 -3.80 -11.29
CA GLU A 25 8.78 -3.58 -9.93
C GLU A 25 8.95 -2.09 -9.61
N GLU A 26 9.47 -1.30 -10.55
CA GLU A 26 9.61 0.15 -10.38
C GLU A 26 8.27 0.88 -10.38
N LEU A 27 7.32 0.46 -11.23
CA LEU A 27 5.96 1.01 -11.20
C LEU A 27 5.27 0.74 -9.86
N VAL A 28 5.39 -0.48 -9.33
CA VAL A 28 4.84 -0.84 -8.02
C VAL A 28 5.54 -0.05 -6.92
N ARG A 29 6.87 0.10 -6.98
CA ARG A 29 7.63 0.88 -5.99
C ARG A 29 7.23 2.37 -5.99
N GLN A 30 7.03 2.96 -7.17
CA GLN A 30 6.58 4.35 -7.31
C GLN A 30 5.17 4.55 -6.77
N ASP A 31 4.25 3.64 -7.13
CA ASP A 31 2.84 3.71 -6.72
C ASP A 31 2.67 3.47 -5.21
N VAL A 32 3.38 2.48 -4.65
CA VAL A 32 3.40 2.18 -3.20
C VAL A 32 4.10 3.29 -2.40
N GLY A 33 5.00 4.07 -3.00
CA GLY A 33 5.66 5.20 -2.34
C GLY A 33 4.73 6.38 -2.02
N GLU A 34 3.84 6.74 -2.96
CA GLU A 34 2.88 7.85 -2.81
C GLU A 34 1.54 7.40 -2.21
N ALA A 35 0.96 6.31 -2.71
CA ALA A 35 -0.28 5.76 -2.18
C ALA A 35 -0.06 5.13 -0.79
N GLY A 36 1.11 4.52 -0.54
CA GLY A 36 1.43 3.92 0.76
C GLY A 36 1.58 4.97 1.86
N GLN A 37 2.20 6.13 1.60
CA GLN A 37 2.27 7.22 2.58
C GLN A 37 0.89 7.80 2.90
N THR A 38 0.08 8.03 1.86
CA THR A 38 -1.30 8.52 2.02
C THR A 38 -2.16 7.51 2.77
N PHE A 39 -1.99 6.22 2.50
CA PHE A 39 -2.68 5.14 3.20
C PHE A 39 -2.27 5.02 4.67
N VAL A 40 -0.96 5.09 4.97
CA VAL A 40 -0.46 5.06 6.36
C VAL A 40 -0.95 6.28 7.12
N GLN A 41 -0.97 7.46 6.50
CA GLN A 41 -1.51 8.67 7.10
C GLN A 41 -3.01 8.55 7.38
N ALA A 42 -3.80 8.09 6.41
CA ALA A 42 -5.23 7.84 6.59
C ALA A 42 -5.53 6.79 7.66
N ALA A 43 -4.73 5.72 7.75
CA ALA A 43 -4.83 4.71 8.79
C ALA A 43 -4.47 5.29 10.17
N ALA A 44 -3.45 6.14 10.26
CA ALA A 44 -3.10 6.83 11.50
C ALA A 44 -4.19 7.78 11.98
N ASP A 45 -4.81 8.52 11.06
CA ASP A 45 -5.93 9.42 11.37
C ASP A 45 -7.18 8.62 11.79
N PHE A 46 -7.46 7.49 11.13
CA PHE A 46 -8.51 6.56 11.55
C PHE A 46 -8.29 6.03 12.97
N MET A 47 -7.07 5.56 13.31
CA MET A 47 -6.76 5.07 14.66
C MET A 47 -6.94 6.14 15.73
N LYS A 48 -6.59 7.40 15.45
CA LYS A 48 -6.81 8.53 16.38
C LYS A 48 -8.29 8.87 16.56
N GLN A 49 -9.06 8.89 15.46
CA GLN A 49 -10.48 9.21 15.51
C GLN A 49 -11.28 8.15 16.28
N TYR A 50 -10.84 6.90 16.22
CA TYR A 50 -11.47 5.79 16.92
C TYR A 50 -10.81 5.48 18.27
N GLU A 51 -9.76 6.21 18.71
CA GLU A 51 -9.05 5.95 19.96
C GLU A 51 -9.98 5.98 21.17
N SER A 52 -10.86 6.97 21.28
CA SER A 52 -11.85 7.04 22.37
C SER A 52 -12.88 5.91 22.29
N VAL A 53 -13.26 5.50 21.07
CA VAL A 53 -14.24 4.42 20.85
C VAL A 53 -13.63 3.05 21.19
N PHE A 54 -12.38 2.81 20.78
CA PHE A 54 -11.65 1.59 21.15
C PHE A 54 -11.29 1.56 22.63
N ALA A 55 -10.98 2.70 23.26
CA ALA A 55 -10.70 2.75 24.70
C ALA A 55 -11.94 2.44 25.54
N GLU A 56 -13.13 2.84 25.08
CA GLU A 56 -14.42 2.49 25.72
C GLU A 56 -14.84 1.03 25.43
N GLU A 57 -14.54 0.48 24.25
CA GLU A 57 -14.99 -0.86 23.82
C GLU A 57 -13.97 -1.99 24.13
N PHE A 58 -12.68 -1.67 24.31
CA PHE A 58 -11.57 -2.60 24.56
C PHE A 58 -10.67 -2.17 25.72
N GLY A 59 -11.23 -1.57 26.77
CA GLY A 59 -10.49 -1.16 27.99
C GLY A 59 -9.47 -2.21 28.51
N PRO A 60 -8.54 -1.81 29.40
CA PRO A 60 -7.22 -2.44 29.65
C PRO A 60 -7.18 -3.92 30.08
N GLU A 61 -8.32 -4.61 30.13
CA GLU A 61 -8.46 -6.01 30.55
C GLU A 61 -8.01 -7.05 29.49
N ARG A 62 -7.49 -6.63 28.33
CA ARG A 62 -6.88 -7.54 27.34
C ARG A 62 -5.35 -7.62 27.41
N GLU A 63 -4.72 -6.88 28.32
CA GLU A 63 -3.31 -7.07 28.68
C GLU A 63 -3.21 -7.88 29.97
N GLY A 64 -3.72 -9.13 29.96
CA GLY A 64 -3.78 -9.87 31.22
C GLY A 64 -4.49 -11.21 31.24
N ARG A 65 -4.30 -12.09 30.25
CA ARG A 65 -4.37 -13.53 30.54
C ARG A 65 -3.48 -14.35 29.62
N ARG A 66 -2.62 -15.13 30.28
CA ARG A 66 -1.83 -16.25 29.77
C ARG A 66 -2.66 -17.25 28.98
#